data_AF-C5KJE7-F1
#
_entry.id   AF-C5KJE7-F1
#
_cell.length_a   1.000
_cell.length_b   1.000
_cell.length_c   1.000
_cell.angle_alpha   90.00
_cell.angle_beta   90.00
_cell.angle_gamma   90.00
#
_symmetry.space_group_name_H-M   'P 1'
#
loop_
_entity.id
_entity.type
_entity.pdbx_description
1 polymer ?
#
loop_
_entity_poly.entity_id
_entity_poly.type
_entity_poly.pdbx_seq_one_letter_code
_entity_poly.pdbx_strand_id
1 'polypeptide(L)'
;MGGRRLLHGNYFTRYLFGSLAVIWIAEYAAACQYGIPRHRNPNWMWSWWLEKQNQIKNGEIPANTPGYAMVKWNNEAEQRWLKTLNVEAMNEEFARRREAYYKGHHGGH
;
A
#
# COMPACT_ATOMS: atom_id res chain seq x y z
N MET A 1 -18.61 54.48 12.70
CA MET A 1 -19.50 53.40 12.22
C MET A 1 -18.84 52.77 10.99
N GLY A 2 -18.29 51.55 10.98
CA GLY A 2 -18.52 50.37 11.81
C GLY A 2 -19.10 49.18 11.02
N GLY A 3 -19.55 49.39 9.76
CA GLY A 3 -20.17 48.34 8.95
C GLY A 3 -19.37 48.05 7.69
N ARG A 4 -19.16 46.76 7.37
CA ARG A 4 -18.49 46.22 6.15
C ARG A 4 -16.96 46.04 6.17
N ARG A 5 -16.27 46.13 7.32
CA ARG A 5 -14.83 45.76 7.40
C ARG A 5 -14.54 44.32 6.93
N LEU A 6 -15.48 43.41 7.14
CA LEU A 6 -15.36 42.00 6.75
C LEU A 6 -15.60 41.75 5.24
N LEU A 7 -16.28 42.68 4.55
CA LEU A 7 -16.63 42.58 3.12
C LEU A 7 -15.73 43.44 2.22
N HIS A 8 -14.77 44.14 2.81
CA HIS A 8 -13.77 44.90 2.06
C HIS A 8 -12.82 43.90 1.37
N GLY A 9 -12.60 44.02 0.05
CA GLY A 9 -11.96 43.00 -0.78
C GLY A 9 -10.62 42.47 -0.26
N ASN A 10 -9.80 43.34 0.32
CA ASN A 10 -8.49 42.96 0.88
C ASN A 10 -8.58 42.16 2.20
N TYR A 11 -9.69 42.24 2.92
CA TYR A 11 -9.88 41.57 4.21
C TYR A 11 -10.78 40.34 4.10
N PHE A 12 -11.67 40.28 3.10
CA PHE A 12 -12.56 39.14 2.88
C PHE A 12 -11.79 37.84 2.64
N THR A 13 -10.81 37.85 1.73
CA THR A 13 -9.98 36.67 1.45
C THR A 13 -9.15 36.25 2.67
N ARG A 14 -8.59 37.22 3.41
CA ARG A 14 -7.84 36.95 4.65
C ARG A 14 -8.69 36.24 5.69
N TYR A 15 -9.93 36.67 5.90
CA TYR A 15 -10.83 36.03 6.87
C TYR A 15 -11.38 34.70 6.36
N LEU A 16 -11.66 34.57 5.06
CA LEU A 16 -12.14 33.32 4.47
C LEU A 16 -11.06 32.22 4.53
N PHE A 17 -9.85 32.50 4.04
CA PHE A 17 -8.76 31.53 4.08
C PHE A 17 -8.21 31.34 5.50
N GLY A 18 -8.22 32.40 6.32
CA GLY A 18 -7.84 32.32 7.72
C GLY A 18 -8.80 31.43 8.52
N SER A 19 -10.11 31.57 8.34
CA SER A 19 -11.10 30.73 9.04
C SER A 19 -11.02 29.28 8.59
N LEU A 20 -10.88 29.02 7.29
CA LEU A 20 -10.65 27.68 6.77
C LEU A 20 -9.34 27.10 7.35
N ALA A 21 -8.24 27.84 7.32
CA ALA A 21 -6.97 27.37 7.88
C ALA A 21 -7.07 27.02 9.37
N VAL A 22 -7.81 27.81 10.16
CA VAL A 22 -8.03 27.51 11.58
C VAL A 22 -8.78 26.20 11.78
N ILE A 23 -9.80 25.91 10.97
CA ILE A 23 -10.54 24.63 11.04
C ILE A 23 -9.59 23.46 10.76
N TRP A 24 -8.77 23.56 9.70
CA TRP A 24 -7.82 22.51 9.33
C TRP A 24 -6.72 22.29 10.39
N ILE A 25 -6.20 23.37 10.98
CA ILE A 25 -5.18 23.30 12.03
C ILE A 25 -5.79 22.71 13.32
N ALA A 26 -7.02 23.10 13.67
CA ALA A 26 -7.72 22.56 14.84
C ALA A 26 -7.96 21.05 14.69
N GLU A 27 -8.38 20.59 13.52
CA GLU A 27 -8.52 19.16 13.22
C GLU A 27 -7.16 18.43 13.30
N TYR A 28 -6.09 19.05 12.80
CA TYR A 28 -4.74 18.48 12.90
C TYR A 28 -4.27 18.36 14.35
N ALA A 29 -4.41 19.43 15.14
CA ALA A 29 -4.03 19.45 16.54
C ALA A 29 -4.84 18.43 17.36
N ALA A 30 -6.15 18.33 17.12
CA ALA A 30 -6.99 17.31 17.73
C ALA A 30 -6.53 15.89 17.35
N ALA A 31 -6.24 15.64 16.07
CA ALA A 31 -5.73 14.34 15.63
C ALA A 31 -4.41 13.96 16.32
N CYS A 32 -3.50 14.92 16.53
CA CYS A 32 -2.28 14.71 17.30
C CYS A 32 -2.56 14.41 18.79
N GLN A 33 -3.50 15.13 19.41
CA GLN A 33 -3.86 14.95 20.82
C GLN A 33 -4.53 13.60 21.09
N TYR A 34 -5.45 13.19 20.21
CA TYR A 34 -6.18 11.93 20.34
C TYR A 34 -5.44 10.74 19.70
N GLY A 35 -4.20 10.94 19.23
CA GLY A 35 -3.37 9.89 18.65
C GLY A 35 -3.96 9.26 17.39
N ILE A 36 -4.78 9.99 16.63
CA ILE A 36 -5.40 9.49 15.40
C ILE A 36 -4.29 9.35 14.34
N PRO A 37 -3.97 8.12 13.90
CA PRO A 37 -2.90 7.90 12.94
C PRO A 37 -3.27 8.51 11.59
N ARG A 38 -2.51 9.52 11.14
CA ARG A 38 -2.65 10.11 9.78
C ARG A 38 -1.83 9.39 8.72
N HIS A 39 -1.10 8.33 9.09
CA HIS A 39 -0.46 7.46 8.12
C HIS A 39 -1.50 6.52 7.50
N ARG A 40 -1.38 6.27 6.19
CA ARG A 40 -2.21 5.27 5.53
C ARG A 40 -1.89 3.91 6.13
N ASN A 41 -2.85 3.30 6.82
CA ASN A 41 -2.71 1.92 7.28
C ASN A 41 -2.83 0.99 6.07
N PRO A 42 -1.76 0.28 5.67
CA PRO A 42 -1.82 -0.63 4.52
C PRO A 42 -2.87 -1.73 4.72
N ASN A 43 -3.14 -2.11 5.98
CA ASN A 43 -4.12 -3.13 6.34
C ASN A 43 -5.55 -2.73 5.98
N TRP A 44 -5.85 -1.44 5.86
CA TRP A 44 -7.19 -0.96 5.50
C TRP A 44 -7.34 -0.75 4.00
N MET A 45 -6.27 -0.34 3.31
CA MET A 45 -6.33 -0.08 1.86
C MET A 45 -6.18 -1.35 1.02
N TRP A 46 -5.45 -2.35 1.52
CA TRP A 46 -5.09 -3.55 0.78
C TRP A 46 -5.23 -4.82 1.63
N SER A 47 -6.33 -4.92 2.37
CA SER A 47 -6.60 -6.05 3.27
C SER A 47 -6.46 -7.42 2.58
N TRP A 48 -7.04 -7.55 1.38
CA TRP A 48 -6.98 -8.80 0.60
C TRP A 48 -5.56 -9.20 0.17
N TRP A 49 -4.70 -8.23 -0.17
CA TRP A 49 -3.33 -8.50 -0.61
C TRP A 49 -2.46 -8.93 0.58
N LEU A 50 -2.65 -8.28 1.73
CA LEU A 50 -1.97 -8.65 2.96
C LEU A 50 -2.37 -10.04 3.45
N GLU A 51 -3.62 -10.42 3.26
CA GLU A 51 -4.07 -11.80 3.49
C GLU A 51 -3.30 -12.79 2.61
N LYS A 52 -3.13 -12.50 1.32
CA LYS A 52 -2.32 -13.33 0.41
C LYS A 52 -0.85 -13.38 0.80
N GLN A 53 -0.25 -12.27 1.23
CA GLN A 53 1.12 -12.26 1.72
C GLN A 53 1.29 -13.08 3.01
N ASN A 54 0.31 -13.04 3.91
CA ASN A 54 0.31 -13.88 5.10
C ASN A 54 0.17 -15.37 4.72
N GLN A 55 -0.68 -15.71 3.75
CA GLN A 55 -0.81 -17.08 3.22
C GLN A 55 0.51 -17.57 2.60
N ILE A 56 1.23 -16.71 1.86
CA ILE A 56 2.58 -17.03 1.37
C ILE A 56 3.56 -17.27 2.51
N LYS A 57 3.55 -16.39 3.53
CA LYS A 57 4.44 -16.50 4.69
C LYS A 57 4.18 -17.76 5.51
N ASN A 58 2.92 -18.17 5.62
CA ASN A 58 2.51 -19.40 6.30
C ASN A 58 2.79 -20.66 5.46
N GLY A 59 3.14 -20.51 4.17
CA GLY A 59 3.39 -21.62 3.25
C GLY A 59 2.14 -22.23 2.63
N GLU A 60 0.96 -21.61 2.80
CA GLU A 60 -0.29 -22.04 2.14
C GLU A 60 -0.26 -21.76 0.64
N ILE A 61 0.39 -20.66 0.23
CA ILE A 61 0.63 -20.32 -1.17
C ILE A 61 2.12 -20.46 -1.46
N PRO A 62 2.52 -21.16 -2.53
CA PRO A 62 3.93 -21.26 -2.90
C PRO A 62 4.55 -19.88 -3.15
N ALA A 63 5.77 -19.65 -2.65
CA ALA A 63 6.37 -18.32 -2.53
C ALA A 63 6.51 -17.53 -3.84
N ASN A 64 6.73 -18.19 -4.99
CA ASN A 64 6.85 -17.51 -6.29
C ASN A 64 5.61 -17.68 -7.17
N THR A 65 4.44 -17.91 -6.55
CA THR A 65 3.17 -17.85 -7.28
C THR A 65 3.03 -16.44 -7.89
N PRO A 66 2.70 -16.32 -9.19
CA PRO A 66 2.61 -15.02 -9.83
C PRO A 66 1.42 -14.21 -9.29
N GLY A 67 1.60 -12.89 -9.12
CA GLY A 67 0.60 -12.02 -8.48
C GLY A 67 -0.77 -12.01 -9.17
N TYR A 68 -0.83 -12.08 -10.50
CA TYR A 68 -2.11 -12.16 -11.23
C TYR A 68 -2.88 -13.46 -10.93
N ALA A 69 -2.19 -14.54 -10.51
CA ALA A 69 -2.84 -15.77 -10.09
C ALA A 69 -3.61 -15.62 -8.77
N MET A 70 -3.22 -14.62 -7.96
CA MET A 70 -3.78 -14.38 -6.62
C MET A 70 -4.93 -13.37 -6.62
N VAL A 71 -5.19 -12.73 -7.76
CA VAL A 71 -6.26 -11.74 -7.91
C VAL A 71 -7.62 -12.45 -7.81
N LYS A 72 -8.57 -11.79 -7.14
CA LYS A 72 -9.91 -12.35 -6.91
C LYS A 72 -10.72 -12.54 -8.21
N TRP A 73 -10.52 -11.64 -9.17
CA TRP A 73 -11.22 -11.65 -10.46
C TRP A 73 -10.26 -12.03 -11.57
N ASN A 74 -10.28 -13.31 -11.93
CA ASN A 74 -9.52 -13.86 -13.06
C ASN A 74 -10.50 -14.34 -14.12
N ASN A 75 -10.22 -14.01 -15.38
CA ASN A 75 -11.04 -14.46 -16.51
C ASN A 75 -10.85 -15.98 -16.75
N GLU A 76 -11.79 -16.62 -17.45
CA GLU A 76 -11.73 -18.07 -17.68
C GLU A 76 -10.45 -18.54 -18.38
N ALA A 77 -9.96 -17.75 -19.35
CA ALA A 77 -8.73 -18.07 -20.07
C ALA A 77 -7.52 -18.08 -19.14
N GLU A 78 -7.43 -17.12 -18.22
CA GLU A 78 -6.39 -17.04 -17.20
C GLU A 78 -6.49 -18.22 -16.25
N GLN A 79 -7.69 -18.59 -15.80
CA GLN A 79 -7.89 -19.76 -14.94
C GLN A 79 -7.43 -21.07 -15.62
N ARG A 80 -7.69 -21.23 -16.93
CA ARG A 80 -7.22 -22.40 -17.69
C ARG A 80 -5.69 -22.43 -17.76
N TRP A 81 -5.07 -21.28 -17.98
CA TRP A 81 -3.62 -21.19 -18.03
C TRP A 81 -2.97 -21.38 -16.65
N LEU A 82 -3.57 -20.86 -15.59
CA LEU A 82 -3.11 -21.07 -14.21
C LEU A 82 -3.07 -22.55 -13.82
N LYS A 83 -4.01 -23.37 -14.31
CA LYS A 83 -4.00 -24.82 -14.10
C LYS A 83 -2.81 -25.52 -14.76
N THR A 84 -2.22 -24.90 -15.78
CA THR A 84 -1.01 -25.41 -16.44
C THR A 84 0.27 -24.94 -15.78
N LEU A 85 0.20 -23.99 -14.84
CA LEU A 85 1.37 -23.40 -14.21
C LEU A 85 1.96 -24.37 -13.17
N ASN A 86 3.18 -24.84 -13.41
CA ASN A 86 3.91 -25.64 -12.44
C ASN A 86 4.73 -24.73 -11.51
N VAL A 87 4.08 -24.21 -10.47
CA VAL A 87 4.70 -23.28 -9.50
C VAL A 87 5.84 -23.95 -8.72
N GLU A 88 5.75 -25.26 -8.48
CA GLU A 88 6.78 -26.02 -7.76
C GLU A 88 8.09 -26.09 -8.56
N ALA A 89 8.01 -26.45 -9.84
CA ALA A 89 9.19 -26.47 -10.72
C ALA A 89 9.86 -25.08 -10.83
N MET A 90 9.06 -24.01 -10.87
CA MET A 90 9.59 -22.64 -10.84
C MET A 90 10.32 -22.36 -9.52
N ASN A 91 9.74 -22.73 -8.38
CA ASN A 91 10.37 -22.54 -7.07
C ASN A 91 11.70 -23.27 -6.96
N GLU A 92 11.79 -24.50 -7.47
CA GLU A 92 13.03 -25.28 -7.50
C GLU A 92 14.11 -24.62 -8.37
N GLU A 93 13.74 -24.10 -9.55
CA GLU A 93 14.67 -23.36 -10.40
C GLU A 93 15.18 -22.10 -9.70
N PHE A 94 14.29 -21.34 -9.05
CA PHE A 94 14.69 -20.17 -8.28
C PHE A 94 15.59 -20.51 -7.11
N ALA A 95 15.33 -21.60 -6.39
CA ALA A 95 16.20 -22.08 -5.32
C ALA A 95 17.60 -22.40 -5.86
N ARG A 96 17.69 -23.18 -6.95
CA ARG A 96 18.95 -23.50 -7.64
C ARG A 96 19.71 -22.25 -8.07
N ARG A 97 19.03 -21.26 -8.67
CA ARG A 97 19.65 -19.99 -9.10
C ARG A 97 20.16 -19.18 -7.91
N ARG A 98 19.42 -19.17 -6.80
CA ARG A 98 19.78 -18.48 -5.56
C ARG A 98 21.03 -19.11 -4.92
N GLU A 99 21.09 -20.44 -4.85
CA GLU A 99 22.26 -21.18 -4.38
C GLU A 99 23.50 -20.93 -5.24
N ALA A 100 23.35 -20.96 -6.56
CA ALA A 100 24.43 -20.67 -7.50
C ALA A 100 24.98 -19.24 -7.33
N TYR A 101 24.10 -18.25 -7.14
CA TYR A 101 24.50 -16.86 -6.87
C TYR A 101 25.35 -16.73 -5.60
N TYR A 102 24.89 -17.30 -4.48
CA TYR A 102 25.65 -17.25 -3.21
C TYR A 102 26.96 -18.03 -3.29
N LYS A 103 26.98 -19.20 -3.96
CA LYS A 103 28.20 -19.99 -4.13
C LYS A 103 29.27 -19.25 -4.97
N GLY A 104 28.86 -18.47 -5.96
CA GLY A 104 29.76 -17.66 -6.79
C GLY A 104 30.36 -16.45 -6.06
N HIS A 105 29.68 -15.90 -5.05
CA HIS A 105 30.14 -14.73 -4.30
C HIS A 105 31.13 -15.04 -3.17
N HIS A 106 31.14 -16.26 -2.63
CA HIS A 106 32.06 -16.67 -1.56
C HIS A 106 33.41 -17.24 -2.04
N GLY A 107 33.64 -17.31 -3.36
CA GLY A 107 34.89 -17.81 -3.97
C GLY A 107 35.91 -16.72 -4.35
N GLY A 108 35.65 -15.46 -4.02
CA GLY A 108 36.52 -14.31 -4.32
C GLY A 108 37.16 -13.73 -3.06
N HIS A 109 38.12 -14.45 -2.48
CA HIS A 109 39.10 -13.94 -1.53
C HIS A 109 40.50 -14.31 -2.02
#